data_AF-A0A3M2BIP0-F1
#
_entry.id   AF-A0A3M2BIP0-F1
#
_cell.length_a   1.000
_cell.length_b   1.000
_cell.length_c   1.000
_cell.angle_alpha   90.00
_cell.angle_beta   90.00
_cell.angle_gamma   90.00
#
_symmetry.space_group_name_H-M   'P 1'
#
loop_
_entity.id
_entity.type
_entity.pdbx_description
1 polymer ?
#
loop_
_entity_poly.entity_id
_entity_poly.type
_entity_poly.pdbx_seq_one_letter_code
_entity_poly.pdbx_strand_id
1 'polypeptide(L)'
;MVNYRRNQTKRGCIMERVAKKLEVIQNLSLTDRLVRFTIGIGMISAVGIAIATGNFVTWEGYLVLLSIYPLGTAMLGVDPFYSLFHKKTCGLNDRNQCGTIPYQVDAAMGHHPVPDKGYEFDHSLGASHHEPAAKH
;
A
#
# COMPACT_ATOMS: atom_id res chain seq x y z
N MET A 1 34.22 -29.44 11.39
CA MET A 1 32.89 -28.78 11.53
C MET A 1 32.96 -27.27 11.84
N VAL A 2 34.00 -26.53 11.41
CA VAL A 2 34.13 -25.08 11.70
C VAL A 2 33.82 -24.19 10.48
N ASN A 3 33.95 -24.74 9.25
CA ASN A 3 33.71 -23.98 8.02
C ASN A 3 32.22 -23.75 7.68
N TYR A 4 31.29 -24.53 8.25
CA TYR A 4 29.86 -24.34 7.99
C TYR A 4 29.29 -23.10 8.71
N ARG A 5 29.82 -22.77 9.90
CA ARG A 5 29.37 -21.62 10.70
C ARG A 5 29.78 -20.27 10.10
N ARG A 6 30.95 -20.19 9.47
CA ARG A 6 31.49 -18.95 8.88
C ARG A 6 30.73 -18.49 7.62
N ASN A 7 30.12 -19.43 6.88
CA ASN A 7 29.34 -19.12 5.68
C ASN A 7 27.94 -18.59 5.98
N GLN A 8 27.36 -18.90 7.15
CA GLN A 8 26.07 -18.34 7.53
C GLN A 8 26.15 -16.86 7.92
N THR A 9 27.24 -16.43 8.57
CA THR A 9 27.42 -15.03 8.98
C THR A 9 27.57 -14.08 7.79
N LYS A 10 28.27 -14.49 6.72
CA LYS A 10 28.38 -13.68 5.48
C LYS A 10 27.06 -13.60 4.72
N ARG A 11 26.26 -14.67 4.69
CA ARG A 11 24.93 -14.68 4.05
C ARG A 11 23.94 -13.79 4.80
N GLY A 12 23.98 -13.78 6.14
CA GLY A 12 23.16 -12.88 6.95
C GLY A 12 23.39 -11.40 6.61
N CYS A 13 24.66 -10.96 6.54
CA CYS A 13 25.00 -9.57 6.24
C CYS A 13 24.63 -9.14 4.80
N ILE A 14 24.66 -10.05 3.82
CA ILE A 14 24.22 -9.76 2.45
C ILE A 14 22.70 -9.65 2.39
N MET A 15 21.97 -10.58 3.03
CA MET A 15 20.51 -10.51 3.10
C MET A 15 20.04 -9.25 3.82
N GLU A 16 20.70 -8.84 4.90
CA GLU A 16 20.37 -7.60 5.63
C GLU A 16 20.54 -6.33 4.75
N ARG A 17 21.52 -6.31 3.84
CA ARG A 17 21.69 -5.21 2.89
C ARG A 17 20.68 -5.22 1.74
N VAL A 18 20.27 -6.41 1.29
CA VAL A 18 19.25 -6.56 0.24
C VAL A 18 17.86 -6.25 0.81
N ALA A 19 17.57 -6.74 2.01
CA ALA A 19 16.42 -6.38 2.86
C ALA A 19 16.25 -4.87 3.01
N LYS A 20 17.32 -4.16 3.39
CA LYS A 20 17.32 -2.69 3.51
C LYS A 20 17.06 -1.95 2.19
N LYS A 21 17.18 -2.63 1.04
CA LYS A 21 16.87 -2.07 -0.29
C LYS A 21 15.49 -2.49 -0.82
N LEU A 22 14.83 -3.47 -0.20
CA LEU A 22 13.45 -3.85 -0.51
C LEU A 22 12.53 -2.87 0.22
N GLU A 23 12.49 -1.63 -0.24
CA GLU A 23 11.46 -0.71 0.23
C GLU A 23 10.08 -1.27 -0.12
N VAL A 24 9.12 -1.06 0.79
CA VAL A 24 7.71 -1.39 0.60
C VAL A 24 7.25 -0.96 -0.79
N ILE A 25 6.75 -1.92 -1.58
CA ILE A 25 6.30 -1.68 -2.96
C ILE A 25 5.15 -0.67 -2.98
N GLN A 26 4.36 -0.61 -1.90
CA GLN A 26 3.25 0.33 -1.76
C GLN A 26 3.75 1.72 -1.39
N ASN A 27 3.52 2.70 -2.26
CA ASN A 27 3.85 4.11 -2.03
C ASN A 27 2.65 4.96 -1.61
N LEU A 28 1.47 4.35 -1.49
CA LEU A 28 0.21 5.03 -1.23
C LEU A 28 -0.30 4.84 0.20
N SER A 29 -0.69 5.96 0.82
CA SER A 29 -1.46 6.00 2.05
C SER A 29 -2.87 5.41 1.88
N LEU A 30 -3.46 4.97 3.00
CA LEU A 30 -4.85 4.52 3.05
C LEU A 30 -5.80 5.61 2.57
N THR A 31 -5.57 6.86 2.98
CA THR A 31 -6.39 8.02 2.60
C THR A 31 -6.36 8.27 1.11
N ASP A 32 -5.19 8.22 0.47
CA ASP A 32 -5.06 8.45 -0.97
C ASP A 32 -5.77 7.34 -1.77
N ARG A 33 -5.67 6.08 -1.32
CA ARG A 33 -6.46 4.97 -1.89
C ARG A 33 -7.96 5.20 -1.75
N LEU A 34 -8.43 5.66 -0.59
CA LEU A 34 -9.85 5.95 -0.33
C LEU A 34 -10.37 7.06 -1.24
N VAL A 35 -9.61 8.15 -1.40
CA VAL A 35 -9.96 9.27 -2.30
C VAL A 35 -10.08 8.77 -3.74
N ARG A 36 -9.16 7.93 -4.21
CA ARG A 36 -9.24 7.37 -5.57
C ARG A 36 -10.40 6.41 -5.76
N PHE A 37 -10.66 5.57 -4.77
CA PHE A 37 -11.77 4.63 -4.82
C PHE A 37 -13.11 5.37 -4.88
N THR A 38 -13.27 6.42 -4.07
CA THR A 38 -14.47 7.27 -4.08
C THR A 38 -14.63 8.04 -5.38
N ILE A 39 -13.55 8.60 -5.95
CA ILE A 39 -13.58 9.23 -7.28
C ILE A 39 -13.98 8.21 -8.36
N GLY A 40 -13.36 7.03 -8.38
CA GLY A 40 -13.65 5.98 -9.35
C GLY A 40 -15.11 5.51 -9.31
N ILE A 41 -15.63 5.26 -8.11
CA ILE A 41 -17.06 4.94 -7.90
C ILE A 41 -17.95 6.10 -8.35
N GLY A 42 -17.59 7.34 -8.02
CA GLY A 42 -18.31 8.53 -8.43
C GLY A 42 -18.45 8.60 -9.95
N MET A 43 -17.37 8.36 -10.69
CA MET A 43 -17.37 8.35 -12.15
C MET A 43 -18.25 7.24 -12.72
N ILE A 44 -18.17 6.02 -12.19
CA ILE A 44 -19.04 4.92 -12.63
C ILE A 44 -20.52 5.22 -12.34
N SER A 45 -20.81 5.76 -11.17
CA SER A 45 -22.19 6.09 -10.76
C SER A 45 -22.80 7.18 -11.65
N ALA A 46 -22.02 8.20 -12.05
CA ALA A 46 -22.45 9.24 -12.96
C ALA A 46 -22.85 8.68 -14.33
N VAL A 47 -22.04 7.75 -14.87
CA VAL A 47 -22.37 7.05 -16.12
C VAL A 47 -23.61 6.18 -15.95
N GLY A 48 -23.76 5.49 -14.82
CA GLY A 48 -24.96 4.70 -14.51
C GLY A 48 -26.25 5.54 -14.51
N ILE A 49 -26.20 6.75 -13.96
CA ILE A 49 -27.33 7.70 -13.97
C ILE A 49 -27.60 8.20 -15.41
N ALA A 50 -26.55 8.50 -16.18
CA ALA A 50 -26.70 8.93 -17.58
C ALA A 50 -27.40 7.85 -18.43
N ILE A 51 -27.01 6.59 -18.25
CA ILE A 51 -27.65 5.43 -18.90
C ILE A 51 -29.12 5.32 -18.46
N ALA A 52 -29.40 5.40 -17.15
CA ALA A 52 -30.76 5.27 -16.62
C ALA A 52 -31.72 6.38 -17.08
N THR A 53 -31.20 7.58 -17.33
CA THR A 53 -31.97 8.73 -17.81
C THR A 53 -32.08 8.81 -19.33
N GLY A 54 -31.42 7.91 -20.07
CA GLY A 54 -31.42 7.90 -21.53
C GLY A 54 -30.59 9.03 -22.16
N ASN A 55 -29.87 9.82 -21.36
CA ASN A 55 -29.01 10.91 -21.82
C ASN A 55 -27.58 10.42 -22.10
N PHE A 56 -27.46 9.25 -22.74
CA PHE A 56 -26.15 8.67 -23.01
C PHE A 56 -25.52 9.31 -24.26
N VAL A 57 -24.42 10.03 -24.07
CA VAL A 57 -23.61 10.66 -25.10
C VAL A 57 -22.22 10.01 -25.11
N THR A 58 -21.58 9.96 -26.28
CA THR A 58 -20.30 9.28 -26.52
C THR A 58 -19.18 9.59 -25.52
N TRP A 59 -19.18 10.76 -24.88
CA TRP A 59 -18.14 11.15 -23.95
C TRP A 59 -18.17 10.38 -22.61
N GLU A 60 -19.32 9.87 -22.19
CA GLU A 60 -19.44 9.09 -20.93
C GLU A 60 -18.72 7.74 -21.02
N GLY A 61 -18.55 7.19 -22.22
CA GLY A 61 -17.70 6.02 -22.44
C GLY A 61 -16.24 6.25 -22.04
N TYR A 62 -15.72 7.47 -22.23
CA TYR A 62 -14.37 7.82 -21.76
C TYR A 62 -14.29 7.94 -20.24
N LEU A 63 -15.38 8.33 -19.56
CA LEU A 63 -15.39 8.36 -18.09
C LEU A 63 -15.23 6.96 -17.49
N VAL A 64 -15.87 5.95 -18.08
CA VAL A 64 -15.69 4.55 -17.65
C VAL A 64 -14.24 4.14 -17.83
N LEU A 65 -13.63 4.40 -18.99
CA LEU A 65 -12.23 4.08 -19.22
C LEU A 65 -11.30 4.80 -18.25
N LEU A 66 -11.58 6.08 -17.97
CA LEU A 66 -10.79 6.88 -17.03
C LEU A 66 -10.93 6.40 -15.59
N SER A 67 -12.07 5.83 -15.20
CA SER A 67 -12.34 5.29 -13.86
C SER A 67 -11.53 4.04 -13.52
N ILE A 68 -11.08 3.29 -14.53
CA ILE A 68 -10.24 2.09 -14.33
C ILE A 68 -8.92 2.47 -13.65
N TYR A 69 -8.36 3.63 -14.00
CA TYR A 69 -7.10 4.10 -13.45
C TYR A 69 -7.13 4.36 -11.93
N PRO A 70 -8.03 5.21 -11.38
CA PRO A 70 -8.11 5.43 -9.94
C PRO A 70 -8.53 4.16 -9.18
N LEU A 71 -9.40 3.31 -9.75
CA LEU A 71 -9.77 2.03 -9.11
C LEU A 71 -8.61 1.05 -9.06
N GLY A 72 -7.89 0.88 -10.16
CA GLY A 72 -6.72 0.00 -10.22
C GLY A 72 -5.61 0.45 -9.28
N THR A 73 -5.29 1.74 -9.28
CA THR A 73 -4.27 2.29 -8.37
C THR A 73 -4.70 2.26 -6.90
N ALA A 74 -5.99 2.42 -6.60
CA ALA A 74 -6.53 2.25 -5.24
C ALA A 74 -6.41 0.80 -4.74
N MET A 75 -6.71 -0.20 -5.60
CA MET A 75 -6.63 -1.61 -5.25
C MET A 75 -5.20 -2.11 -5.08
N LEU A 76 -4.30 -1.75 -6.00
CA LEU A 76 -2.90 -2.19 -5.96
C LEU A 76 -2.10 -1.45 -4.89
N GLY A 77 -2.51 -0.23 -4.51
CA GLY A 77 -1.76 0.60 -3.57
C GLY A 77 -0.42 1.08 -4.12
N VAL A 78 -0.27 1.05 -5.45
CA VAL A 78 0.89 1.54 -6.19
C VAL A 78 0.41 2.57 -7.21
N ASP A 79 0.96 3.77 -7.14
CA ASP A 79 0.81 4.76 -8.19
C ASP A 79 2.11 4.83 -9.01
N PRO A 80 2.06 4.54 -10.33
CA PRO A 80 3.23 4.65 -11.20
C PRO A 80 3.79 6.07 -11.29
N PHE A 81 2.97 7.13 -11.20
CA PHE A 81 3.46 8.51 -11.17
C PHE A 81 4.27 8.78 -9.90
N TYR A 82 3.76 8.40 -8.73
CA TYR A 82 4.52 8.56 -7.49
C TYR A 82 5.80 7.71 -7.51
N SER A 83 5.77 6.52 -8.12
CA SER A 83 6.95 5.68 -8.31
C SER A 83 8.00 6.34 -9.21
N LEU A 84 7.57 6.92 -10.33
CA LEU A 84 8.45 7.66 -11.26
C LEU A 84 9.13 8.86 -10.59
N PHE A 85 8.41 9.58 -9.72
CA PHE A 85 8.95 10.70 -8.96
C PHE A 85 9.66 10.31 -7.65
N HIS A 86 9.80 9.00 -7.35
CA HIS A 86 10.32 8.49 -6.07
C HIS A 86 9.63 9.12 -4.85
N LYS A 87 8.35 9.50 -5.00
CA LYS A 87 7.54 10.07 -3.95
C LYS A 87 6.68 8.97 -3.32
N LYS A 88 6.43 9.10 -2.02
CA LYS A 88 5.52 8.25 -1.26
C LYS A 88 4.59 9.14 -0.46
N THR A 89 3.32 8.78 -0.40
CA THR A 89 2.32 9.48 0.44
C THR A 89 2.11 8.77 1.77
N CYS A 90 2.63 7.54 1.91
CA CYS A 90 2.72 6.79 3.15
C CYS A 90 4.11 6.91 3.80
N GLY A 91 4.23 6.53 5.07
CA GLY A 91 5.46 6.60 5.87
C GLY A 91 5.73 7.97 6.50
N LEU A 92 4.81 8.94 6.39
CA LEU A 92 4.98 10.28 6.96
C LEU A 92 4.67 10.35 8.46
N ASN A 93 3.96 9.37 9.01
CA ASN A 93 3.58 9.28 10.41
C ASN A 93 3.28 7.82 10.77
N ASP A 94 3.34 7.44 12.05
CA ASP A 94 3.11 6.05 12.50
C ASP A 94 1.70 5.53 12.18
N ARG A 95 0.73 6.43 12.07
CA ARG A 95 -0.66 6.10 11.69
C ARG A 95 -0.89 6.00 10.17
N ASN A 96 0.13 6.34 9.38
CA ASN A 96 0.05 6.36 7.91
C ASN A 96 1.18 5.53 7.31
N GLN A 97 1.33 4.28 7.77
CA GLN A 97 2.37 3.38 7.30
C GLN A 97 2.12 2.89 5.87
N CYS A 98 3.19 2.57 5.14
CA CYS A 98 3.09 1.89 3.85
C CYS A 98 2.79 0.41 4.11
N GLY A 99 1.85 -0.18 3.39
CA GLY A 99 1.52 -1.59 3.59
C GLY A 99 0.21 -2.04 2.94
N THR A 100 -0.14 -3.29 3.20
CA THR A 100 -1.42 -3.87 2.81
C THR A 100 -2.58 -3.10 3.46
N ILE A 101 -3.77 -3.12 2.85
CA ILE A 101 -4.95 -2.44 3.42
C ILE A 101 -5.20 -2.83 4.89
N PRO A 102 -5.23 -4.11 5.29
CA PRO A 102 -5.45 -4.46 6.70
C PRO A 102 -4.36 -3.88 7.61
N TYR A 103 -3.11 -3.90 7.19
CA TYR A 103 -1.99 -3.31 7.94
C TYR A 103 -2.16 -1.79 8.13
N GLN A 104 -2.59 -1.08 7.08
CA GLN A 104 -2.84 0.36 7.17
C GLN A 104 -4.05 0.71 8.03
N VAL A 105 -5.12 -0.09 7.97
CA VAL A 105 -6.31 0.09 8.81
C VAL A 105 -5.96 -0.11 10.27
N ASP A 106 -5.16 -1.14 10.58
CA ASP A 106 -4.71 -1.45 11.93
C ASP A 106 -3.79 -0.35 12.51
N ALA A 107 -2.86 0.17 11.70
CA ALA A 107 -2.06 1.34 12.05
C ALA A 107 -2.94 2.60 12.27
N ALA A 108 -4.00 2.79 11.48
CA ALA A 108 -4.93 3.90 11.64
C ALA A 108 -5.81 3.77 12.90
N MET A 109 -6.12 2.54 13.33
CA MET A 109 -6.80 2.25 14.61
C MET A 109 -5.89 2.49 15.83
N GLY A 110 -4.60 2.72 15.62
CA GLY A 110 -3.63 3.03 16.68
C GLY A 110 -3.00 1.80 17.32
N HIS A 111 -3.11 0.62 16.70
CA HIS A 111 -2.50 -0.62 17.21
C HIS A 111 -1.00 -0.76 16.88
N HIS A 112 -0.40 0.25 16.26
CA HIS A 112 1.04 0.37 15.93
C HIS A 112 1.68 -0.98 15.52
N PRO A 113 1.24 -1.59 14.41
CA PRO A 113 1.77 -2.87 13.97
C PRO A 113 3.23 -2.73 13.53
N VAL A 114 4.13 -3.48 14.17
CA VAL A 114 5.56 -3.50 13.86
C VAL A 114 5.87 -4.77 13.06
N PRO A 115 6.55 -4.68 11.91
CA PRO A 115 6.94 -5.86 11.16
C PRO A 115 7.90 -6.75 11.96
N ASP A 116 7.78 -8.08 11.80
CA ASP A 116 8.62 -9.06 12.47
C ASP A 116 10.09 -8.95 12.04
N LYS A 117 11.01 -9.31 12.94
CA LYS A 117 12.45 -9.34 12.63
C LYS A 117 12.72 -10.30 11.47
N GLY A 118 13.33 -9.79 10.40
CA GLY A 118 13.57 -10.54 9.16
C GLY A 118 12.47 -10.43 8.11
N TYR A 119 11.38 -9.73 8.42
CA TYR A 119 10.27 -9.39 7.53
C TYR A 119 10.04 -7.87 7.48
N GLU A 120 11.10 -7.08 7.69
CA GLU A 120 11.08 -5.61 7.74
C GLU A 120 10.52 -4.94 6.47
N PHE A 121 10.40 -5.70 5.38
CA PHE A 121 9.94 -5.29 4.05
C PHE A 121 8.51 -5.78 3.76
N ASP A 122 7.97 -6.67 4.60
CA ASP A 122 6.62 -7.22 4.48
C ASP A 122 5.69 -6.50 5.46
N HIS A 123 5.09 -5.40 5.01
CA HIS A 123 4.06 -4.67 5.76
C HIS A 123 2.67 -5.28 5.52
N SER A 124 2.58 -6.57 5.80
CA SER A 124 1.32 -7.31 5.87
C SER A 124 0.96 -7.60 7.33
N LEU A 125 -0.34 -7.62 7.63
CA LEU A 125 -0.80 -7.87 9.00
C LEU A 125 -0.35 -9.26 9.52
N GLY A 126 -0.18 -10.23 8.61
CA GLY A 126 0.26 -11.58 8.96
C GLY A 126 1.75 -11.71 9.27
N ALA A 127 2.56 -10.70 8.93
CA ALA A 127 4.00 -10.65 9.20
C ALA A 127 4.36 -9.53 10.21
N SER A 128 3.37 -9.03 10.95
CA SER A 128 3.54 -7.97 11.95
C SER A 128 3.00 -8.39 13.31
N HIS A 129 3.62 -7.91 14.38
CA HIS A 129 3.16 -8.06 15.75
C HIS A 129 2.83 -6.70 16.36
N HIS A 130 2.00 -6.71 17.40
CA HIS A 130 1.81 -5.55 18.26
C HIS A 130 2.84 -5.60 19.38
N GLU A 131 3.57 -4.51 19.60
CA GLU A 131 4.32 -4.38 20.85
C GLU A 131 3.31 -4.23 22.00
N PRO A 132 3.44 -5.03 23.09
CA PRO A 132 2.61 -4.84 24.25
C PRO A 132 2.92 -3.45 24.82
N ALA A 133 1.88 -2.60 24.91
CA ALA A 133 2.00 -1.26 25.47
C ALA A 133 2.78 -1.32 26.79
N ALA A 134 3.92 -0.63 26.85
CA ALA A 134 4.69 -0.53 28.07
C ALA A 134 3.76 -0.01 29.17
N LYS A 135 3.48 -0.87 30.17
CA LYS A 135 2.77 -0.47 31.38
C LYS A 135 3.65 0.56 32.08
N HIS A 136 3.32 1.83 31.91
CA HIS A 136 3.78 2.90 32.80
C HIS A 136 3.04 2.84 34.13
#